data_AF-A0A1J3IAA3-F1
#
_entry.id   AF-A0A1J3IAA3-F1
#
_cell.length_a   1.000
_cell.length_b   1.000
_cell.length_c   1.000
_cell.angle_alpha   90.00
_cell.angle_beta   90.00
_cell.angle_gamma   90.00
#
_symmetry.space_group_name_H-M   'P 1'
#
loop_
_entity.id
_entity.type
_entity.pdbx_description
1 polymer ?
#
loop_
_entity_poly.entity_id
_entity_poly.type
_entity_poly.pdbx_seq_one_letter_code
_entity_poly.pdbx_strand_id
1 'polypeptide(L)'
;SEILLDTVGVLNSQDKVESFSARLPNSTQHTGLMDSKSEYVRCLQFTQEDTMYVATNHGCLYHARLLSSGKVCWTELARIPEEGPIITMDVLPGGKVRESCALDDWVALGDGKGNMTIVRVIGDMYNPLAGSNQSWKASPERQLLGTFWCKSLGYRFVCSCNPRGLLKLWRLSDPSDSAASSSSETYDISLLAEFSSCFGMRIMCVDASAEDEVLVCGDSRGNITLFPLS
;
A
#
# COMPACT_ATOMS: atom_id res chain seq x y z
N SER A 1 28.38 -23.69 39.08
CA SER A 1 28.55 -22.72 40.16
C SER A 1 27.44 -21.71 40.09
N GLU A 2 26.64 -21.68 41.15
CA GLU A 2 25.67 -20.65 41.50
C GLU A 2 26.36 -19.29 41.62
N ILE A 3 25.63 -18.19 41.33
CA ILE A 3 25.34 -17.15 42.32
C ILE A 3 23.93 -16.59 42.04
N LEU A 4 23.08 -16.68 43.06
CA LEU A 4 21.77 -16.04 43.24
C LEU A 4 21.88 -14.50 43.28
N LEU A 5 20.82 -13.83 42.86
CA LEU A 5 20.31 -12.67 43.59
C LEU A 5 18.77 -12.67 43.54
N ASP A 6 18.20 -12.66 44.74
CA ASP A 6 16.79 -12.83 45.08
C ASP A 6 15.95 -11.57 44.83
N THR A 7 14.72 -11.83 44.34
CA THR A 7 13.41 -11.18 44.62
C THR A 7 13.31 -9.68 44.98
N VAL A 8 12.46 -8.93 44.26
CA VAL A 8 11.08 -8.55 44.65
C VAL A 8 10.48 -7.65 43.56
N GLY A 9 9.33 -8.06 43.02
CA GLY A 9 8.55 -7.27 42.07
C GLY A 9 7.62 -8.14 41.24
N VAL A 10 6.62 -8.75 41.89
CA VAL A 10 5.52 -9.41 41.18
C VAL A 10 4.73 -8.32 40.44
N LEU A 11 4.91 -8.27 39.12
CA LEU A 11 3.96 -7.70 38.18
C LEU A 11 3.62 -8.80 37.17
N ASN A 12 2.34 -9.15 37.13
CA ASN A 12 1.71 -10.20 36.35
C ASN A 12 2.04 -10.12 34.86
N SER A 13 2.05 -11.31 34.24
CA SER A 13 2.13 -11.64 32.81
C SER A 13 3.32 -11.03 32.05
N GLN A 14 4.39 -11.81 31.92
CA GLN A 14 5.26 -11.70 30.74
C GLN A 14 4.39 -11.99 29.52
N ASP A 15 4.01 -10.95 28.78
CA ASP A 15 3.53 -11.08 27.41
C ASP A 15 4.63 -11.81 26.62
N LYS A 16 4.44 -13.12 26.48
CA LYS A 16 5.34 -13.97 25.72
C LYS A 16 5.21 -13.51 24.27
N VAL A 17 6.23 -12.83 23.74
CA VAL A 17 6.26 -12.41 22.34
C VAL A 17 6.23 -13.66 21.47
N GLU A 18 5.08 -13.96 20.88
CA GLU A 18 4.93 -15.07 19.95
C GLU A 18 5.38 -14.63 18.55
N SER A 19 6.47 -15.23 18.06
CA SER A 19 6.92 -15.02 16.69
C SER A 19 6.04 -15.81 15.73
N PHE A 20 5.40 -15.13 14.78
CA PHE A 20 4.61 -15.75 13.74
C PHE A 20 5.38 -15.81 12.40
N SER A 21 5.30 -16.94 11.69
CA SER A 21 5.92 -17.10 10.36
C SER A 21 4.94 -17.75 9.39
N ALA A 22 4.80 -17.18 8.20
CA ALA A 22 4.00 -17.74 7.12
C ALA A 22 4.76 -17.66 5.78
N ARG A 23 4.39 -18.53 4.86
CA ARG A 23 4.94 -18.61 3.51
C ARG A 23 3.92 -18.09 2.50
N LEU A 24 4.41 -17.55 1.37
CA LEU A 24 3.55 -17.18 0.24
C LEU A 24 2.84 -18.42 -0.32
N PRO A 25 1.60 -18.30 -0.84
CA PRO A 25 0.79 -19.42 -1.31
C PRO A 25 1.48 -20.33 -2.33
N ASN A 26 2.24 -19.73 -3.24
CA ASN A 26 2.91 -20.41 -4.34
C ASN A 26 4.40 -20.66 -4.08
N SER A 27 4.89 -20.37 -2.87
CA SER A 27 6.26 -20.73 -2.52
C SER A 27 6.33 -22.23 -2.28
N THR A 28 6.98 -22.95 -3.20
CA THR A 28 7.34 -24.35 -2.93
C THR A 28 8.25 -24.41 -1.70
N GLN A 29 8.44 -25.59 -1.09
CA GLN A 29 9.43 -25.74 -0.01
C GLN A 29 10.82 -25.44 -0.58
N HIS A 30 11.22 -24.16 -0.58
CA HIS A 30 12.52 -23.74 -1.02
C HIS A 30 13.54 -24.16 0.05
N THR A 31 14.01 -25.40 -0.05
CA THR A 31 15.13 -25.95 0.74
C THR A 31 16.49 -25.56 0.14
N GLY A 32 16.51 -24.76 -0.93
CA GLY A 32 17.70 -24.26 -1.62
C GLY A 32 17.79 -22.73 -1.67
N LEU A 33 18.89 -22.22 -2.25
CA LEU A 33 19.10 -20.80 -2.51
C LEU A 33 17.99 -20.24 -3.42
N MET A 34 17.33 -19.16 -2.99
CA MET A 34 16.40 -18.42 -3.87
C MET A 34 17.14 -17.98 -5.13
N ASP A 35 16.63 -18.37 -6.29
CA ASP A 35 17.08 -17.80 -7.56
C ASP A 35 16.36 -16.45 -7.81
N SER A 36 16.84 -15.67 -8.78
CA SER A 36 16.24 -14.39 -9.15
C SER A 36 14.82 -14.50 -9.74
N LYS A 37 14.29 -15.72 -9.87
CA LYS A 37 12.97 -16.04 -10.43
C LYS A 37 11.96 -16.48 -9.37
N SER A 38 12.38 -16.59 -8.11
CA SER A 38 11.50 -16.97 -7.01
C SER A 38 10.63 -15.78 -6.59
N GLU A 39 9.40 -16.06 -6.16
CA GLU A 39 8.50 -15.02 -5.64
C GLU A 39 8.89 -14.64 -4.21
N TYR A 40 8.94 -13.35 -3.91
CA TYR A 40 9.21 -12.79 -2.59
C TYR A 40 8.41 -11.51 -2.34
N VAL A 41 8.23 -11.20 -1.06
CA VAL A 41 7.52 -10.01 -0.58
C VAL A 41 8.34 -8.76 -0.87
N ARG A 42 7.70 -7.77 -1.51
CA ARG A 42 8.25 -6.45 -1.82
C ARG A 42 7.69 -5.38 -0.91
N CYS A 43 6.38 -5.39 -0.69
CA CYS A 43 5.67 -4.44 0.16
C CYS A 43 4.70 -5.21 1.06
N LEU A 44 4.51 -4.71 2.27
CA LEU A 44 3.46 -5.19 3.18
C LEU A 44 2.92 -4.02 4.00
N GLN A 45 1.62 -4.05 4.31
CA GLN A 45 0.98 -3.02 5.13
C GLN A 45 -0.20 -3.64 5.89
N PHE A 46 -0.20 -3.46 7.22
CA PHE A 46 -1.36 -3.79 8.04
C PHE A 46 -2.47 -2.76 7.85
N THR A 47 -3.71 -3.23 7.73
CA THR A 47 -4.91 -2.39 7.81
C THR A 47 -5.72 -2.66 9.06
N GLN A 48 -5.57 -3.86 9.64
CA GLN A 48 -6.16 -4.26 10.92
C GLN A 48 -5.18 -5.07 11.75
N GLU A 49 -5.60 -5.52 12.93
CA GLU A 49 -4.75 -6.31 13.83
C GLU A 49 -4.35 -7.67 13.22
N ASP A 50 -5.28 -8.31 12.51
CA ASP A 50 -5.12 -9.64 11.91
C ASP A 50 -4.98 -9.62 10.39
N THR A 51 -4.99 -8.44 9.76
CA THR A 51 -5.15 -8.30 8.31
C THR A 51 -4.10 -7.38 7.69
N MET A 52 -3.49 -7.85 6.60
CA MET A 52 -2.48 -7.10 5.85
C MET A 52 -2.62 -7.31 4.33
N TYR A 53 -2.12 -6.33 3.59
CA TYR A 53 -1.88 -6.44 2.15
C TYR A 53 -0.41 -6.76 1.91
N VAL A 54 -0.14 -7.59 0.91
CA VAL A 54 1.20 -8.05 0.55
C VAL A 54 1.37 -7.97 -0.95
N ALA A 55 2.40 -7.26 -1.41
CA ALA A 55 2.75 -7.16 -2.81
C ALA A 55 4.09 -7.85 -3.11
N THR A 56 4.23 -8.47 -4.28
CA THR A 56 5.39 -9.30 -4.62
C THR A 56 6.18 -8.81 -5.84
N ASN A 57 7.38 -9.38 -6.01
CA ASN A 57 8.21 -9.13 -7.20
C ASN A 57 7.65 -9.74 -8.50
N HIS A 58 6.61 -10.57 -8.44
CA HIS A 58 5.93 -11.13 -9.61
C HIS A 58 4.64 -10.37 -9.96
N GLY A 59 4.44 -9.20 -9.35
CA GLY A 59 3.31 -8.35 -9.69
C GLY A 59 2.00 -8.75 -9.02
N CYS A 60 2.04 -9.61 -8.01
CA CYS A 60 0.86 -10.07 -7.28
C CYS A 60 0.55 -9.12 -6.13
N LEU A 61 -0.73 -8.83 -5.92
CA LEU A 61 -1.28 -8.27 -4.70
C LEU A 61 -2.12 -9.32 -3.99
N TYR A 62 -1.76 -9.61 -2.74
CA TYR A 62 -2.49 -10.51 -1.86
C TYR A 62 -3.12 -9.74 -0.70
N HIS A 63 -4.32 -10.18 -0.31
CA HIS A 63 -4.86 -9.97 1.02
C HIS A 63 -4.50 -11.17 1.89
N ALA A 64 -3.95 -10.92 3.07
CA ALA A 64 -3.51 -11.94 4.01
C ALA A 64 -4.13 -11.71 5.38
N ARG A 65 -4.83 -12.73 5.89
CA ARG A 65 -5.47 -12.69 7.20
C ARG A 65 -4.91 -13.76 8.13
N LEU A 66 -4.45 -13.35 9.30
CA LEU A 66 -3.97 -14.22 10.37
C LEU A 66 -5.15 -14.73 11.19
N LEU A 67 -5.38 -16.04 11.15
CA LEU A 67 -6.40 -16.69 11.97
C LEU A 67 -5.85 -16.97 13.37
N SER A 68 -6.74 -16.99 14.37
CA SER A 68 -6.40 -17.39 15.75
C SER A 68 -5.76 -18.78 15.87
N SER A 69 -5.97 -19.64 14.86
CA SER A 69 -5.28 -20.95 14.74
C SER A 69 -3.79 -20.87 14.38
N GLY A 70 -3.24 -19.67 14.11
CA GLY A 70 -1.90 -19.49 13.58
C GLY A 70 -1.78 -19.86 12.10
N LYS A 71 -2.88 -19.89 11.35
CA LYS A 71 -2.86 -20.07 9.89
C LYS A 71 -3.10 -18.74 9.19
N VAL A 72 -2.51 -18.55 8.02
CA VAL A 72 -2.81 -17.40 7.16
C VAL A 72 -3.75 -17.82 6.04
N CYS A 73 -4.87 -17.11 5.93
CA CYS A 73 -5.73 -17.17 4.75
C CYS A 73 -5.23 -16.14 3.74
N TRP A 74 -4.86 -16.60 2.55
CA TRP A 74 -4.35 -15.77 1.47
C TRP A 74 -5.37 -15.69 0.34
N THR A 75 -5.59 -14.50 -0.18
CA THR A 75 -6.43 -14.26 -1.36
C THR A 75 -5.66 -13.40 -2.35
N GLU A 76 -5.43 -13.89 -3.57
CA GLU A 76 -4.87 -13.09 -4.66
C GLU A 76 -5.96 -12.12 -5.15
N LEU A 77 -5.70 -10.83 -5.05
CA LEU A 77 -6.66 -9.78 -5.44
C LEU A 77 -6.39 -9.28 -6.86
N ALA A 78 -5.12 -9.10 -7.21
CA ALA A 78 -4.74 -8.60 -8.51
C ALA A 78 -3.37 -9.11 -8.92
N ARG A 79 -3.15 -9.15 -10.24
CA ARG A 79 -1.87 -9.42 -10.87
C ARG A 79 -1.65 -8.40 -11.98
N ILE A 80 -0.53 -7.68 -11.95
CA ILE A 80 -0.24 -6.71 -13.01
C ILE A 80 0.13 -7.43 -14.32
N PRO A 81 -0.28 -6.90 -15.50
CA PRO A 81 -0.22 -7.65 -16.76
C PRO A 81 1.17 -8.08 -17.25
N GLU A 82 2.22 -7.31 -16.96
CA GLU A 82 3.58 -7.60 -17.47
C GLU A 82 4.43 -8.49 -16.53
N GLU A 83 3.82 -9.06 -15.48
CA GLU A 83 4.50 -9.85 -14.42
C GLU A 83 5.76 -9.16 -13.84
N GLY A 84 5.82 -7.83 -13.99
CA GLY A 84 6.87 -6.99 -13.43
C GLY A 84 6.71 -6.86 -11.93
N PRO A 85 7.77 -6.46 -11.21
CA PRO A 85 7.67 -6.34 -9.78
C PRO A 85 6.88 -5.11 -9.37
N ILE A 86 6.05 -5.28 -8.33
CA ILE A 86 5.55 -4.14 -7.56
C ILE A 86 6.73 -3.56 -6.76
N ILE A 87 6.90 -2.24 -6.85
CA ILE A 87 7.99 -1.46 -6.24
C ILE A 87 7.53 -0.74 -4.99
N THR A 88 6.28 -0.26 -5.00
CA THR A 88 5.68 0.54 -3.94
C THR A 88 4.21 0.18 -3.82
N MET A 89 3.71 0.26 -2.59
CA MET A 89 2.31 0.04 -2.25
C MET A 89 1.93 1.01 -1.14
N ASP A 90 0.71 1.51 -1.20
CA ASP A 90 0.08 2.17 -0.06
C ASP A 90 -1.42 1.83 -0.02
N VAL A 91 -1.98 1.75 1.17
CA VAL A 91 -3.36 1.33 1.41
C VAL A 91 -4.12 2.40 2.18
N LEU A 92 -5.23 2.85 1.60
CA LEU A 92 -6.21 3.71 2.25
C LEU A 92 -7.46 2.92 2.60
N PRO A 93 -7.72 2.66 3.90
CA PRO A 93 -8.96 2.03 4.32
C PRO A 93 -10.15 2.96 4.04
N GLY A 94 -11.18 2.50 3.32
CA GLY A 94 -12.35 3.33 2.97
C GLY A 94 -13.50 3.27 3.97
N GLY A 95 -13.49 2.30 4.90
CA GLY A 95 -14.52 2.19 5.93
C GLY A 95 -14.44 3.30 6.98
N LYS A 96 -15.59 3.91 7.35
CA LYS A 96 -15.71 4.56 8.67
C LYS A 96 -15.44 3.52 9.74
N VAL A 97 -14.85 3.92 10.86
CA VAL A 97 -14.45 3.05 11.98
C VAL A 97 -15.54 2.00 12.30
N ARG A 98 -15.32 0.80 11.78
CA ARG A 98 -15.59 -0.54 12.32
C ARG A 98 -16.91 -0.77 13.07
N GLU A 99 -18.01 -0.81 12.32
CA GLU A 99 -19.21 -1.58 12.74
C GLU A 99 -19.52 -2.76 11.79
N SER A 100 -19.03 -2.74 10.55
CA SER A 100 -19.23 -3.82 9.59
C SER A 100 -17.90 -4.53 9.26
N CYS A 101 -17.97 -5.86 9.05
CA CYS A 101 -16.88 -6.66 8.50
C CYS A 101 -16.64 -6.38 6.99
N ALA A 102 -17.27 -5.34 6.45
CA ALA A 102 -17.23 -5.02 5.03
C ALA A 102 -15.92 -4.31 4.68
N LEU A 103 -15.27 -4.77 3.62
CA LEU A 103 -14.09 -4.13 3.07
C LEU A 103 -14.50 -3.10 2.02
N ASP A 104 -13.82 -1.97 2.03
CA ASP A 104 -13.85 -0.95 0.97
C ASP A 104 -12.48 -0.26 0.91
N ASP A 105 -11.42 -1.05 0.88
CA ASP A 105 -10.04 -0.56 0.95
C ASP A 105 -9.53 -0.18 -0.44
N TRP A 106 -8.72 0.87 -0.51
CA TRP A 106 -8.12 1.36 -1.74
C TRP A 106 -6.62 1.12 -1.70
N VAL A 107 -6.13 0.24 -2.58
CA VAL A 107 -4.72 -0.11 -2.66
C VAL A 107 -4.10 0.56 -3.88
N ALA A 108 -3.10 1.39 -3.67
CA ALA A 108 -2.26 1.95 -4.72
C ALA A 108 -1.01 1.10 -4.89
N LEU A 109 -0.72 0.70 -6.13
CA LEU A 109 0.46 -0.07 -6.51
C LEU A 109 1.27 0.74 -7.53
N GLY A 110 2.60 0.70 -7.40
CA GLY A 110 3.51 1.19 -8.43
C GLY A 110 4.45 0.09 -8.88
N ASP A 111 4.57 -0.13 -10.19
CA ASP A 111 5.40 -1.19 -10.77
C ASP A 111 6.75 -0.71 -11.32
N GLY A 112 7.63 -1.66 -11.66
CA GLY A 112 8.95 -1.38 -12.21
C GLY A 112 8.92 -0.72 -13.59
N LYS A 113 7.79 -0.81 -14.30
CA LYS A 113 7.57 -0.14 -15.59
C LYS A 113 7.10 1.30 -15.42
N GLY A 114 6.84 1.75 -14.20
CA GLY A 114 6.35 3.10 -13.92
C GLY A 114 4.85 3.26 -14.12
N ASN A 115 4.11 2.15 -14.21
CA ASN A 115 2.67 2.18 -14.16
C ASN A 115 2.22 2.22 -12.71
N MET A 116 1.14 2.94 -12.50
CA MET A 116 0.43 2.97 -11.24
C MET A 116 -0.90 2.27 -11.43
N THR A 117 -1.29 1.44 -10.47
CA THR A 117 -2.54 0.68 -10.50
C THR A 117 -3.26 0.88 -9.19
N ILE A 118 -4.52 1.31 -9.24
CA ILE A 118 -5.40 1.33 -8.08
C ILE A 118 -6.29 0.10 -8.10
N VAL A 119 -6.36 -0.59 -6.97
CA VAL A 119 -7.21 -1.77 -6.74
C VAL A 119 -8.16 -1.42 -5.61
N ARG A 120 -9.46 -1.35 -5.91
CA ARG A 120 -10.50 -1.25 -4.88
C ARG A 120 -10.82 -2.65 -4.38
N VAL A 121 -10.73 -2.86 -3.07
CA VAL A 121 -10.96 -4.16 -2.43
C VAL A 121 -12.28 -4.11 -1.68
N ILE A 122 -13.22 -4.92 -2.13
CA ILE A 122 -14.59 -4.98 -1.61
C ILE A 122 -14.89 -6.36 -1.02
N GLY A 123 -16.08 -6.51 -0.46
CA GLY A 123 -16.58 -7.77 0.10
C GLY A 123 -16.50 -7.75 1.61
N ASP A 124 -16.06 -8.86 2.20
CA ASP A 124 -15.86 -8.97 3.65
C ASP A 124 -14.47 -9.53 3.98
N MET A 125 -14.09 -9.44 5.25
CA MET A 125 -12.77 -9.91 5.72
C MET A 125 -12.49 -11.41 5.51
N TYR A 126 -13.49 -12.23 5.17
CA TYR A 126 -13.35 -13.65 4.88
C TYR A 126 -13.32 -13.93 3.37
N ASN A 127 -13.99 -13.09 2.58
CA ASN A 127 -14.09 -13.19 1.13
C ASN A 127 -13.75 -11.85 0.46
N PRO A 128 -12.49 -11.39 0.58
CA PRO A 128 -12.05 -10.16 -0.06
C PRO A 128 -11.96 -10.36 -1.57
N LEU A 129 -12.40 -9.37 -2.35
CA LEU A 129 -12.42 -9.41 -3.80
C LEU A 129 -11.91 -8.08 -4.37
N ALA A 130 -11.23 -8.12 -5.52
CA ALA A 130 -10.97 -6.91 -6.28
C ALA A 130 -12.26 -6.46 -6.98
N GLY A 131 -12.76 -5.28 -6.61
CA GLY A 131 -13.95 -4.67 -7.20
C GLY A 131 -13.64 -4.06 -8.55
N SER A 132 -12.87 -2.97 -8.56
CA SER A 132 -12.41 -2.31 -9.78
C SER A 132 -10.92 -2.02 -9.73
N ASN A 133 -10.27 -2.16 -10.89
CA ASN A 133 -8.84 -1.96 -11.06
C ASN A 133 -8.60 -1.00 -12.21
N GLN A 134 -7.78 0.04 -11.98
CA GLN A 134 -7.43 0.99 -13.03
C GLN A 134 -5.93 1.20 -13.05
N SER A 135 -5.32 1.13 -14.24
CA SER A 135 -3.87 1.29 -14.42
C SER A 135 -3.55 2.37 -15.44
N TRP A 136 -2.50 3.14 -15.18
CA TRP A 136 -2.03 4.21 -16.07
C TRP A 136 -0.53 4.44 -15.91
N LYS A 137 0.04 5.17 -16.87
CA LYS A 137 1.46 5.54 -16.85
C LYS A 137 1.68 6.75 -15.94
N ALA A 138 2.23 6.53 -14.75
CA ALA A 138 2.54 7.63 -13.82
C ALA A 138 3.96 8.18 -14.02
N SER A 139 4.91 7.31 -14.38
CA SER A 139 6.33 7.64 -14.52
C SER A 139 7.00 6.80 -15.62
N PRO A 140 8.18 7.19 -16.13
CA PRO A 140 9.02 6.31 -16.93
C PRO A 140 9.42 5.03 -16.19
N GLU A 141 9.91 4.04 -16.94
CA GLU A 141 10.40 2.79 -16.38
C GLU A 141 11.49 3.04 -15.31
N ARG A 142 11.37 2.34 -14.17
CA ARG A 142 12.25 2.45 -12.99
C ARG A 142 12.27 3.83 -12.31
N GLN A 143 11.33 4.71 -12.64
CA GLN A 143 11.23 6.05 -12.05
C GLN A 143 10.00 6.20 -11.13
N LEU A 144 9.17 5.18 -10.92
CA LEU A 144 8.09 5.22 -9.93
C LEU A 144 8.58 4.57 -8.64
N LEU A 145 8.92 5.39 -7.64
CA LEU A 145 9.52 4.92 -6.38
C LEU A 145 8.67 5.20 -5.14
N GLY A 146 7.49 5.78 -5.30
CA GLY A 146 6.54 5.98 -4.23
C GLY A 146 5.13 6.20 -4.77
N THR A 147 4.17 5.68 -4.04
CA THR A 147 2.73 5.84 -4.21
C THR A 147 2.17 6.15 -2.83
N PHE A 148 1.46 7.25 -2.67
CA PHE A 148 1.02 7.71 -1.35
C PHE A 148 -0.43 8.17 -1.40
N TRP A 149 -1.24 7.63 -0.52
CA TRP A 149 -2.52 8.19 -0.15
C TRP A 149 -2.33 9.24 0.94
N CYS A 150 -3.13 10.31 0.88
CA CYS A 150 -3.26 11.23 2.00
C CYS A 150 -4.68 11.09 2.56
N LYS A 151 -4.80 10.62 3.80
CA LYS A 151 -6.11 10.34 4.42
C LYS A 151 -7.04 11.56 4.40
N SER A 152 -6.48 12.76 4.59
CA SER A 152 -7.20 14.03 4.56
C SER A 152 -7.81 14.37 3.20
N LEU A 153 -7.22 13.89 2.09
CA LEU A 153 -7.74 14.08 0.74
C LEU A 153 -8.75 12.99 0.35
N GLY A 154 -8.75 11.86 1.06
CA GLY A 154 -9.60 10.71 0.76
C GLY A 154 -9.15 9.92 -0.47
N TYR A 155 -9.98 8.95 -0.89
CA TYR A 155 -9.64 7.99 -1.96
C TYR A 155 -9.60 8.60 -3.37
N ARG A 156 -10.09 9.83 -3.52
CA ARG A 156 -10.11 10.53 -4.81
C ARG A 156 -8.74 11.04 -5.25
N PHE A 157 -7.76 11.10 -4.35
CA PHE A 157 -6.46 11.68 -4.63
C PHE A 157 -5.33 10.77 -4.19
N VAL A 158 -4.36 10.57 -5.07
CA VAL A 158 -3.19 9.74 -4.82
C VAL A 158 -1.96 10.38 -5.43
N CYS A 159 -0.85 10.29 -4.72
CA CYS A 159 0.42 10.83 -5.17
C CYS A 159 1.31 9.74 -5.76
N SER A 160 2.11 10.10 -6.77
CA SER A 160 3.23 9.29 -7.23
C SER A 160 4.52 10.09 -7.14
N CYS A 161 5.65 9.48 -6.77
CA CYS A 161 6.95 10.15 -6.73
C CYS A 161 8.04 9.43 -7.54
N ASN A 162 9.03 10.21 -7.96
CA ASN A 162 10.22 9.72 -8.65
C ASN A 162 11.50 9.88 -7.79
N PRO A 163 12.64 9.30 -8.22
CA PRO A 163 13.89 9.38 -7.46
C PRO A 163 14.46 10.80 -7.29
N ARG A 164 13.98 11.78 -8.09
CA ARG A 164 14.47 13.16 -8.14
C ARG A 164 13.55 14.13 -7.39
N GLY A 165 12.62 13.64 -6.57
CA GLY A 165 11.75 14.49 -5.78
C GLY A 165 10.65 15.20 -6.56
N LEU A 166 10.31 14.70 -7.75
CA LEU A 166 9.06 15.08 -8.43
C LEU A 166 7.92 14.27 -7.83
N LEU A 167 6.90 14.98 -7.34
CA LEU A 167 5.63 14.44 -6.90
C LEU A 167 4.55 14.82 -7.91
N LYS A 168 3.66 13.88 -8.22
CA LYS A 168 2.49 14.11 -9.05
C LYS A 168 1.24 13.79 -8.25
N LEU A 169 0.27 14.70 -8.23
CA LEU A 169 -1.03 14.50 -7.61
C LEU A 169 -2.02 14.07 -8.69
N TRP A 170 -2.59 12.88 -8.54
CA TRP A 170 -3.58 12.32 -9.43
C TRP A 170 -4.96 12.37 -8.81
N ARG A 171 -5.97 12.61 -9.63
CA ARG A 171 -7.39 12.54 -9.25
C ARG A 171 -8.06 11.34 -9.90
N LEU A 172 -8.76 10.57 -9.09
CA LEU A 172 -9.71 9.54 -9.50
C LEU A 172 -11.10 10.18 -9.54
N SER A 173 -11.66 10.32 -10.74
CA SER A 173 -13.00 10.85 -10.94
C SER A 173 -14.00 9.70 -11.04
N ASP A 174 -15.03 9.75 -10.20
CA ASP A 174 -16.06 8.74 -10.17
C ASP A 174 -16.92 8.83 -11.44
N PRO A 175 -17.22 7.71 -12.14
CA PRO A 175 -18.16 7.71 -13.25
C PRO A 175 -19.50 8.37 -12.90
N SER A 176 -19.94 8.27 -11.64
CA SER A 176 -21.19 8.88 -11.15
C SER A 176 -21.16 10.41 -11.06
N ASP A 177 -19.99 11.04 -11.05
CA ASP A 177 -19.86 12.50 -11.13
C ASP A 177 -20.07 13.01 -12.58
N SER A 178 -20.12 12.10 -13.57
CA SER A 178 -20.33 12.42 -14.99
C SER A 178 -21.77 12.10 -15.42
N ALA A 179 -22.45 13.06 -16.07
CA ALA A 179 -23.84 12.90 -16.55
C ALA A 179 -24.00 11.90 -17.73
N ALA A 180 -22.91 11.24 -18.16
CA ALA A 180 -22.90 10.29 -19.25
C ALA A 180 -22.88 8.86 -18.69
N SER A 181 -24.07 8.28 -18.55
CA SER A 181 -24.27 6.88 -18.19
C SER A 181 -23.59 5.95 -19.20
N SER A 182 -22.42 5.43 -18.86
CA SER A 182 -21.90 4.21 -19.48
C SER A 182 -21.58 3.21 -18.37
N SER A 183 -22.01 1.97 -18.58
CA SER A 183 -22.03 0.86 -17.62
C SER A 183 -20.64 0.28 -17.32
N SER A 184 -19.62 1.11 -17.31
CA SER A 184 -18.25 0.74 -17.02
C SER A 184 -17.81 1.53 -15.80
N GLU A 185 -17.64 0.87 -14.65
CA GLU A 185 -17.13 1.44 -13.39
C GLU A 185 -15.64 1.79 -13.49
N THR A 186 -15.25 2.46 -14.56
CA THR A 186 -13.88 2.81 -14.87
C THR A 186 -13.65 4.25 -14.42
N TYR A 187 -12.88 4.42 -13.34
CA TYR A 187 -12.49 5.75 -12.88
C TYR A 187 -11.68 6.47 -13.94
N ASP A 188 -12.05 7.72 -14.25
CA ASP A 188 -11.22 8.58 -15.09
C ASP A 188 -10.09 9.17 -14.24
N ILE A 189 -8.87 9.08 -14.75
CA ILE A 189 -7.67 9.50 -14.02
C ILE A 189 -7.04 10.68 -14.72
N SER A 190 -6.90 11.76 -13.98
CA SER A 190 -6.27 12.98 -14.44
C SER A 190 -5.11 13.38 -13.53
N LEU A 191 -4.05 13.92 -14.14
CA LEU A 191 -2.98 14.60 -13.42
C LEU A 191 -3.47 16.00 -13.04
N LEU A 192 -3.48 16.32 -11.74
CA LEU A 192 -3.90 17.64 -11.27
C LEU A 192 -2.73 18.61 -11.11
N ALA A 193 -1.64 18.13 -10.52
CA ALA A 193 -0.50 18.99 -10.20
C ALA A 193 0.81 18.20 -10.19
N GLU A 194 1.90 18.92 -10.43
CA GLU A 194 3.26 18.44 -10.29
C GLU A 194 4.02 19.35 -9.33
N PHE A 195 4.69 18.75 -8.35
CA PHE A 195 5.48 19.45 -7.34
C PHE A 195 6.91 18.96 -7.41
N SER A 196 7.86 19.87 -7.57
CA SER A 196 9.29 19.54 -7.59
C SER A 196 9.95 20.02 -6.32
N SER A 197 10.47 19.09 -5.51
CA SER A 197 11.31 19.46 -4.38
C SER A 197 12.61 20.08 -4.87
N CYS A 198 13.00 21.22 -4.30
CA CYS A 198 14.25 21.89 -4.61
C CYS A 198 15.50 21.04 -4.24
N PHE A 199 15.34 20.03 -3.38
CA PHE A 199 16.44 19.17 -2.96
C PHE A 199 16.79 18.09 -3.99
N GLY A 200 15.89 17.79 -4.94
CA GLY A 200 16.14 16.78 -5.97
C GLY A 200 16.32 15.37 -5.41
N MET A 201 15.81 15.10 -4.20
CA MET A 201 15.96 13.83 -3.48
C MET A 201 14.68 13.01 -3.52
N ARG A 202 14.82 11.68 -3.39
CA ARG A 202 13.67 10.76 -3.34
C ARG A 202 12.76 11.09 -2.17
N ILE A 203 11.49 11.36 -2.47
CA ILE A 203 10.43 11.49 -1.48
C ILE A 203 10.13 10.13 -0.87
N MET A 204 10.13 10.05 0.46
CA MET A 204 9.93 8.83 1.24
C MET A 204 8.56 8.78 1.91
N CYS A 205 7.99 9.92 2.26
CA CYS A 205 6.66 10.04 2.86
C CYS A 205 5.98 11.34 2.42
N VAL A 206 4.65 11.32 2.41
CA VAL A 206 3.80 12.46 2.04
C VAL A 206 2.62 12.50 3.01
N ASP A 207 2.23 13.70 3.40
CA ASP A 207 0.96 13.96 4.07
C ASP A 207 0.36 15.27 3.54
N ALA A 208 -0.92 15.51 3.79
CA ALA A 208 -1.60 16.71 3.34
C ALA A 208 -2.61 17.21 4.38
N SER A 209 -2.88 18.50 4.36
CA SER A 209 -4.03 19.11 5.04
C SER A 209 -4.96 19.69 3.98
N ALA A 210 -6.17 19.15 3.89
CA ALA A 210 -7.20 19.68 3.00
C ALA A 210 -7.73 21.02 3.50
N GLU A 211 -7.74 21.24 4.82
CA GLU A 211 -8.19 22.48 5.45
C GLU A 211 -7.20 23.62 5.21
N ASP A 212 -5.90 23.34 5.36
CA ASP A 212 -4.84 24.34 5.15
C ASP A 212 -4.38 24.43 3.68
N GLU A 213 -4.94 23.59 2.80
CA GLU A 213 -4.55 23.48 1.38
C GLU A 213 -3.04 23.28 1.18
N VAL A 214 -2.43 22.41 1.98
CA VAL A 214 -0.99 22.10 1.88
C VAL A 214 -0.71 20.62 1.71
N LEU A 215 0.36 20.33 0.98
CA LEU A 215 0.97 19.01 0.89
C LEU A 215 2.40 19.10 1.43
N VAL A 216 2.78 18.17 2.29
CA VAL A 216 4.10 18.11 2.91
C VAL A 216 4.75 16.79 2.57
N CYS A 217 6.04 16.80 2.23
CA CYS A 217 6.80 15.59 1.99
C CYS A 217 8.14 15.58 2.71
N GLY A 218 8.55 14.39 3.15
CA GLY A 218 9.88 14.12 3.68
C GLY A 218 10.72 13.31 2.68
N ASP A 219 11.99 13.66 2.52
CA ASP A 219 12.90 12.98 1.60
C ASP A 219 13.91 12.05 2.30
N SER A 220 14.66 11.28 1.50
CA SER A 220 15.65 10.32 1.98
C SER A 220 16.87 10.92 2.68
N ARG A 221 17.00 12.25 2.70
CA ARG A 221 18.04 12.98 3.44
C ARG A 221 17.50 13.71 4.67
N GLY A 222 16.20 13.54 4.96
CA GLY A 222 15.56 14.18 6.11
C GLY A 222 15.14 15.63 5.85
N ASN A 223 15.13 16.10 4.60
CA ASN A 223 14.55 17.41 4.30
C ASN A 223 13.02 17.32 4.27
N ILE A 224 12.38 18.43 4.62
CA ILE A 224 10.92 18.59 4.55
C ILE A 224 10.63 19.68 3.52
N THR A 225 9.74 19.39 2.57
CA THR A 225 9.24 20.37 1.60
C THR A 225 7.73 20.50 1.76
N LEU A 226 7.23 21.73 1.75
CA LEU A 226 5.81 22.04 1.77
C LEU A 226 5.43 22.66 0.42
N PHE A 227 4.30 22.23 -0.13
CA PHE A 227 3.73 22.73 -1.37
C PHE A 227 2.29 23.22 -1.13
N PRO A 228 1.93 24.42 -1.63
CA PRO A 228 0.54 24.85 -1.64
C PRO A 228 -0.26 24.02 -2.66
N LEU A 229 -1.51 23.70 -2.33
CA LEU A 229 -2.47 23.09 -3.24
C LEU A 229 -3.30 24.13 -4.03
N SER A 230 -3.17 25.41 -3.66
CA SER A 230 -3.81 26.59 -4.26
C SER A 230 -2.86 27.42 -5.14
#